data_AF-A0A024Q961-F1
#
_entry.id   AF-A0A024Q961-F1
#
_cell.length_a   1.000
_cell.length_b   1.000
_cell.length_c   1.000
_cell.angle_alpha   90.00
_cell.angle_beta   90.00
_cell.angle_gamma   90.00
#
_symmetry.space_group_name_H-M   'P 1'
#
loop_
_entity.id
_entity.type
_entity.pdbx_description
1 polymer ?
#
loop_
_entity_poly.entity_id
_entity_poly.type
_entity_poly.pdbx_seq_one_letter_code
_entity_poly.pdbx_strand_id
1 'polypeptide(L)'
;MGFLDKAKKFLQKKGERKQAFLDREHELKTNITDLDAKKSEIIANYDPLKPFDPKKIDELDAQIEAAEKEIFVLNQTKKDTPDYDFDEVSSHIETVKDEASKVIDGKKAEEEKAREAIAEAKKVYLDSLVAHYRLKNEINEVVSEANDTLSELTQPIGREADKLRRKAQEVDLELYRLAPDGSVSMGGGRSDQWKIDELEEQKADLWARIHKLEGYKANIGGHIPELSSHRNGDYKQIYFIADDEQKDAATKGILK
;
A
#
# COMPACT_ATOMS: atom_id res chain seq x y z
N MET A 1 -15.68 -16.51 23.25
CA MET A 1 -16.93 -16.04 22.60
C MET A 1 -17.01 -14.55 22.82
N GLY A 2 -17.11 -13.77 21.73
CA GLY A 2 -17.22 -12.31 21.82
C GLY A 2 -18.56 -11.88 22.39
N PHE A 3 -18.68 -10.63 22.82
CA PHE A 3 -19.92 -10.07 23.36
C PHE A 3 -21.10 -10.18 22.37
N LEU A 4 -20.82 -10.05 21.07
CA LEU A 4 -21.78 -10.27 19.99
C LEU A 4 -22.25 -11.73 19.90
N ASP A 5 -21.36 -12.70 20.14
CA ASP A 5 -21.73 -14.13 20.11
C ASP A 5 -22.63 -14.48 21.29
N LYS A 6 -22.37 -13.89 22.47
CA LYS A 6 -23.23 -14.05 23.66
C LYS A 6 -24.63 -13.49 23.38
N ALA A 7 -24.71 -12.28 22.82
CA ALA A 7 -25.98 -11.65 22.47
C ALA A 7 -26.77 -12.44 21.41
N LYS A 8 -26.09 -12.95 20.36
CA LYS A 8 -26.72 -13.79 19.34
C LYS A 8 -27.27 -15.10 19.91
N LYS A 9 -26.51 -15.75 20.80
CA LYS A 9 -26.96 -16.97 21.49
C LYS A 9 -28.16 -16.73 22.39
N PHE A 10 -28.20 -15.60 23.08
CA PHE A 10 -29.34 -15.20 23.89
C PHE A 10 -30.62 -15.07 23.03
N LEU A 11 -30.53 -14.36 21.89
CA LEU A 11 -31.65 -14.21 20.96
C LEU A 11 -32.10 -15.54 20.33
N GLN A 12 -31.16 -16.40 19.93
CA GLN A 12 -31.47 -17.72 19.38
C GLN A 12 -32.23 -18.60 20.37
N LYS A 13 -31.77 -18.68 21.63
CA LYS A 13 -32.41 -19.50 22.67
C LYS A 13 -33.86 -19.07 22.93
N LYS A 14 -34.17 -17.78 22.81
CA LYS A 14 -35.55 -17.26 22.94
C LYS A 14 -36.41 -17.64 21.72
N GLY A 15 -35.86 -17.53 20.51
CA GLY A 15 -36.52 -17.99 19.28
C GLY A 15 -36.86 -19.49 19.31
N GLU A 16 -35.93 -20.33 19.77
CA GLU A 16 -36.12 -21.78 19.92
C GLU A 16 -37.26 -22.11 20.89
N ARG A 17 -37.36 -21.40 22.01
CA ARG A 17 -38.43 -21.60 23.00
C ARG A 17 -39.82 -21.29 22.43
N LYS A 18 -39.94 -20.24 21.61
CA LYS A 18 -41.20 -19.86 20.94
C LYS A 18 -41.60 -20.88 19.88
N GLN A 19 -40.64 -21.38 19.11
CA GLN A 19 -40.89 -22.42 18.11
C GLN A 19 -41.39 -23.71 18.76
N ALA A 20 -40.80 -24.13 19.89
CA ALA A 20 -41.24 -25.31 20.63
C ALA A 20 -42.72 -25.23 21.10
N PHE A 21 -43.20 -24.03 21.47
CA PHE A 21 -44.61 -23.84 21.80
C PHE A 21 -45.53 -24.00 20.58
N LEU A 22 -45.11 -23.50 19.41
CA LEU A 22 -45.88 -23.61 18.16
C LEU A 22 -45.91 -25.05 17.65
N ASP A 23 -44.79 -25.76 17.73
CA ASP A 23 -44.68 -27.16 17.30
C ASP A 23 -45.59 -28.05 18.17
N ARG A 24 -45.58 -27.86 19.50
CA ARG A 24 -46.46 -28.60 20.41
C ARG A 24 -47.94 -28.30 20.19
N GLU A 25 -48.30 -27.04 19.93
CA GLU A 25 -49.67 -26.66 19.60
C GLU A 25 -50.15 -27.33 18.30
N HIS A 26 -49.27 -27.40 17.29
CA HIS A 26 -49.56 -28.07 16.03
C HIS A 26 -49.74 -29.59 16.22
N GLU A 27 -48.84 -30.24 16.96
CA GLU A 27 -48.96 -31.68 17.30
C GLU A 27 -50.31 -32.01 17.94
N LEU A 28 -50.73 -31.22 18.95
CA LEU A 28 -51.99 -31.45 19.64
C LEU A 28 -53.20 -31.26 18.73
N LYS A 29 -53.18 -30.26 17.85
CA LYS A 29 -54.24 -30.03 16.85
C LYS A 29 -54.33 -31.18 15.85
N THR A 30 -53.20 -31.68 15.36
CA THR A 30 -53.15 -32.86 14.48
C THR A 30 -53.73 -34.09 15.18
N ASN A 31 -53.36 -34.31 16.45
CA ASN A 31 -53.88 -35.42 17.23
C ASN A 31 -55.40 -35.34 17.43
N ILE A 32 -55.95 -34.15 17.68
CA ILE A 32 -57.42 -33.95 17.77
C ILE A 32 -58.09 -34.33 16.45
N THR A 33 -57.60 -33.86 15.30
CA THR A 33 -58.17 -34.22 13.99
C THR A 33 -58.13 -35.72 13.72
N ASP A 34 -57.06 -36.41 14.13
CA ASP A 34 -56.95 -37.87 13.96
C ASP A 34 -57.92 -38.63 14.89
N LEU A 35 -58.14 -38.13 16.11
CA LEU A 35 -59.10 -38.70 17.06
C LEU A 35 -60.54 -38.48 16.60
N ASP A 36 -60.86 -37.29 16.06
CA ASP A 36 -62.16 -36.98 15.45
C ASP A 36 -62.44 -37.81 14.19
N ALA A 37 -61.42 -38.07 13.38
CA ALA A 37 -61.53 -38.97 12.23
C ALA A 37 -61.85 -40.40 12.68
N LYS A 38 -61.14 -40.91 13.70
CA LYS A 38 -61.41 -42.24 14.30
C LYS A 38 -62.82 -42.33 14.90
N LYS A 39 -63.26 -41.29 15.59
CA LYS A 39 -64.64 -41.19 16.10
C LYS A 39 -65.65 -41.25 14.96
N SER A 40 -65.42 -40.48 13.90
CA SER A 40 -66.27 -40.45 12.70
C SER A 40 -66.32 -41.79 11.98
N GLU A 41 -65.20 -42.51 11.88
CA GLU A 41 -65.14 -43.87 11.32
C GLU A 41 -65.93 -44.89 12.15
N ILE A 42 -65.86 -44.80 13.49
CA ILE A 42 -66.65 -45.68 14.38
C ILE A 42 -68.15 -45.43 14.19
N ILE A 43 -68.56 -44.17 14.02
CA ILE A 43 -69.95 -43.79 13.79
C ILE A 43 -70.42 -44.21 12.38
N ALA A 44 -69.59 -44.01 11.36
CA ALA A 44 -69.93 -44.33 9.96
C ALA A 44 -70.03 -45.84 9.70
N ASN A 45 -69.23 -46.66 10.40
CA ASN A 45 -69.25 -48.11 10.30
C ASN A 45 -70.21 -48.79 11.30
N TYR A 46 -71.11 -48.02 11.92
CA TYR A 46 -72.08 -48.56 12.87
C TYR A 46 -73.12 -49.43 12.17
N ASP A 47 -73.13 -50.72 12.53
CA ASP A 47 -74.15 -51.69 12.11
C ASP A 47 -75.22 -51.81 13.20
N PRO A 48 -76.49 -51.43 12.94
CA PRO A 48 -77.57 -51.48 13.92
C PRO A 48 -77.92 -52.90 14.41
N LEU A 49 -77.35 -53.95 13.79
CA LEU A 49 -77.47 -55.34 14.22
C LEU A 49 -76.40 -55.77 15.25
N LYS A 50 -75.40 -54.93 15.54
CA LYS A 50 -74.38 -55.18 16.57
C LYS A 50 -74.50 -54.17 17.72
N PRO A 51 -74.29 -54.57 18.98
CA PRO A 51 -74.33 -53.64 20.10
C PRO A 51 -73.24 -52.57 19.94
N PHE A 52 -73.66 -51.30 19.96
CA PHE A 52 -72.77 -50.15 20.02
C PHE A 52 -71.95 -50.19 21.31
N ASP A 53 -70.64 -49.91 21.22
CA ASP A 53 -69.78 -49.82 22.39
C ASP A 53 -69.50 -48.32 22.69
N PRO A 54 -70.35 -47.66 23.50
CA PRO A 54 -70.22 -46.23 23.79
C PRO A 54 -68.90 -45.89 24.48
N LYS A 55 -68.30 -46.85 25.20
CA LYS A 55 -67.05 -46.62 25.95
C LYS A 55 -65.89 -46.22 25.06
N LYS A 56 -65.82 -46.72 23.82
CA LYS A 56 -64.75 -46.36 22.88
C LYS A 56 -64.86 -44.91 22.39
N ILE A 57 -66.08 -44.39 22.28
CA ILE A 57 -66.30 -42.99 21.95
C ILE A 57 -66.02 -42.13 23.18
N ASP A 58 -66.45 -42.55 24.36
CA ASP A 58 -66.16 -41.85 25.62
C ASP A 58 -64.63 -41.75 25.87
N GLU A 59 -63.86 -42.80 25.54
CA GLU A 59 -62.40 -42.80 25.61
C GLU A 59 -61.75 -41.83 24.62
N LEU A 60 -62.28 -41.73 23.39
CA LEU A 60 -61.80 -40.77 22.39
C LEU A 60 -62.16 -39.34 22.79
N ASP A 61 -63.37 -39.12 23.31
CA ASP A 61 -63.82 -37.81 23.80
C ASP A 61 -63.00 -37.34 25.00
N ALA A 62 -62.65 -38.25 25.92
CA ALA A 62 -61.76 -37.93 27.03
C ALA A 62 -60.35 -37.55 26.55
N GLN A 63 -59.84 -38.17 25.48
CA GLN A 63 -58.54 -37.83 24.89
C GLN A 63 -58.56 -36.49 24.15
N ILE A 64 -59.65 -36.19 23.42
CA ILE A 64 -59.87 -34.90 22.78
C ILE A 64 -59.96 -33.80 23.85
N GLU A 65 -60.77 -33.99 24.89
CA GLU A 65 -60.92 -33.02 25.97
C GLU A 65 -59.59 -32.77 26.73
N ALA A 66 -58.78 -33.82 26.91
CA ALA A 66 -57.45 -33.69 27.50
C ALA A 66 -56.50 -32.87 26.59
N ALA A 67 -56.49 -33.12 25.29
CA ALA A 67 -55.69 -32.37 24.32
C ALA A 67 -56.14 -30.90 24.22
N GLU A 68 -57.46 -30.64 24.25
CA GLU A 68 -58.03 -29.29 24.27
C GLU A 68 -57.67 -28.52 25.54
N LYS A 69 -57.68 -29.19 26.71
CA LYS A 69 -57.20 -28.61 27.97
C LYS A 69 -55.71 -28.27 27.89
N GLU A 70 -54.88 -29.15 27.31
CA GLU A 70 -53.45 -28.88 27.12
C GLU A 70 -53.23 -27.67 26.19
N ILE A 71 -53.96 -27.58 25.06
CA ILE A 71 -53.95 -26.41 24.17
C ILE A 71 -54.36 -25.14 24.91
N PHE A 72 -55.39 -25.21 25.76
CA PHE A 72 -55.84 -24.08 26.56
C PHE A 72 -54.74 -23.60 27.52
N VAL A 73 -54.10 -24.52 28.26
CA VAL A 73 -52.98 -24.19 29.16
C VAL A 73 -51.79 -23.63 28.38
N LEU A 74 -51.43 -24.23 27.25
CA LEU A 74 -50.35 -23.74 26.38
C LEU A 74 -50.64 -22.32 25.89
N ASN A 75 -51.88 -22.03 25.47
CA ASN A 75 -52.28 -20.71 25.00
C ASN A 75 -52.32 -19.64 26.11
N GLN A 76 -52.72 -20.01 27.33
CA GLN A 76 -52.60 -19.11 28.49
C GLN A 76 -51.14 -18.84 28.82
N THR A 77 -50.32 -19.89 28.90
CA THR A 77 -48.89 -19.77 29.18
C THR A 77 -48.17 -18.93 28.11
N LYS A 78 -48.55 -19.08 26.84
CA LYS A 78 -48.02 -18.29 25.71
C LYS A 78 -48.43 -16.82 25.76
N LYS A 79 -49.61 -16.49 26.31
CA LYS A 79 -50.05 -15.11 26.56
C LYS A 79 -49.34 -14.49 27.75
N ASP A 80 -49.12 -15.27 28.80
CA ASP A 80 -48.52 -14.81 30.05
C ASP A 80 -46.98 -14.80 30.03
N THR A 81 -46.37 -15.46 29.05
CA THR A 81 -44.93 -15.43 28.83
C THR A 81 -44.61 -14.39 27.75
N PRO A 82 -44.20 -13.16 28.11
CA PRO A 82 -43.78 -12.18 27.12
C PRO A 82 -42.61 -12.72 26.28
N ASP A 83 -42.61 -12.41 24.98
CA ASP A 83 -41.55 -12.83 24.03
C ASP A 83 -40.14 -12.46 24.54
N TYR A 84 -40.06 -11.36 25.29
CA TYR A 84 -38.86 -10.86 25.93
C TYR A 84 -39.20 -10.35 27.33
N ASP A 85 -38.43 -10.76 28.34
CA ASP A 85 -38.42 -10.08 29.63
C ASP A 85 -37.63 -8.77 29.45
N PHE A 86 -38.30 -7.65 29.70
CA PHE A 86 -37.74 -6.32 29.45
C PHE A 86 -36.50 -6.07 30.32
N ASP A 87 -36.49 -6.57 31.55
CA ASP A 87 -35.36 -6.41 32.48
C ASP A 87 -34.16 -7.26 32.04
N GLU A 88 -34.42 -8.49 31.60
CA GLU A 88 -33.39 -9.41 31.08
C GLU A 88 -32.74 -8.87 29.79
N VAL A 89 -33.55 -8.36 28.86
CA VAL A 89 -33.06 -7.74 27.62
C VAL A 89 -32.29 -6.46 27.90
N SER A 90 -32.80 -5.61 28.78
CA SER A 90 -32.14 -4.34 29.15
C SER A 90 -30.76 -4.60 29.75
N SER A 91 -30.65 -5.58 30.67
CA SER A 91 -29.37 -5.98 31.26
C SER A 91 -28.37 -6.52 30.22
N HIS A 92 -28.84 -7.32 29.25
CA HIS A 92 -27.98 -7.81 28.16
C HIS A 92 -27.51 -6.69 27.23
N ILE A 93 -28.38 -5.71 26.95
CA ILE A 93 -28.03 -4.52 26.15
C ILE A 93 -26.95 -3.70 26.85
N GLU A 94 -27.10 -3.42 28.14
CA GLU A 94 -26.11 -2.68 28.93
C GLU A 94 -24.76 -3.40 28.95
N THR A 95 -24.77 -4.71 29.21
CA THR A 95 -23.54 -5.52 29.20
C THR A 95 -22.84 -5.49 27.85
N VAL A 96 -23.59 -5.60 26.74
CA VAL A 96 -23.06 -5.52 25.39
C VAL A 96 -22.49 -4.13 25.10
N LYS A 97 -23.18 -3.05 25.51
CA LYS A 97 -22.70 -1.68 25.33
C LYS A 97 -21.40 -1.44 26.09
N ASP A 98 -21.30 -1.90 27.33
CA ASP A 98 -20.11 -1.73 28.16
C ASP A 98 -18.91 -2.54 27.64
N GLU A 99 -19.13 -3.81 27.28
CA GLU A 99 -18.09 -4.65 26.68
C GLU A 99 -17.63 -4.04 25.33
N ALA A 100 -18.55 -3.54 24.51
CA ALA A 100 -18.23 -2.88 23.24
C ALA A 100 -17.45 -1.57 23.44
N SER A 101 -17.86 -0.72 24.40
CA SER A 101 -17.18 0.54 24.70
C SER A 101 -15.72 0.28 25.12
N LYS A 102 -15.48 -0.67 26.03
CA LYS A 102 -14.13 -1.04 26.45
C LYS A 102 -13.24 -1.49 25.29
N VAL A 103 -13.79 -2.29 24.37
CA VAL A 103 -13.05 -2.74 23.18
C VAL A 103 -12.74 -1.56 22.25
N ILE A 104 -13.72 -0.68 22.02
CA ILE A 104 -13.54 0.52 21.17
C ILE A 104 -12.49 1.45 21.79
N ASP A 105 -12.56 1.71 23.09
CA ASP A 105 -11.63 2.59 23.78
C ASP A 105 -10.22 2.02 23.78
N GLY A 106 -10.08 0.69 23.95
CA GLY A 106 -8.80 0.00 23.76
C GLY A 106 -8.26 0.17 22.34
N LYS A 107 -9.11 0.04 21.31
CA LYS A 107 -8.72 0.22 19.91
C LYS A 107 -8.36 1.67 19.57
N LYS A 108 -9.05 2.65 20.14
CA LYS A 108 -8.68 4.08 20.03
C LYS A 108 -7.31 4.36 20.64
N ALA A 109 -7.01 3.77 21.80
CA ALA A 109 -5.70 3.91 22.43
C ALA A 109 -4.57 3.24 21.61
N GLU A 110 -4.85 2.10 20.97
CA GLU A 110 -3.91 1.47 20.02
C GLU A 110 -3.69 2.33 18.76
N GLU A 111 -4.75 2.94 18.24
CA GLU A 111 -4.67 3.83 17.08
C GLU A 111 -3.88 5.10 17.38
N GLU A 112 -4.08 5.73 18.54
CA GLU A 112 -3.31 6.92 18.91
C GLU A 112 -1.81 6.61 19.05
N LYS A 113 -1.44 5.45 19.61
CA LYS A 113 -0.03 4.99 19.63
C LYS A 113 0.54 4.77 18.24
N ALA A 114 -0.25 4.19 17.33
CA ALA A 114 0.16 4.01 15.95
C ALA A 114 0.34 5.37 15.25
N ARG A 115 -0.56 6.32 15.52
CA ARG A 115 -0.49 7.69 15.00
C ARG A 115 0.74 8.42 15.48
N GLU A 116 1.09 8.33 16.77
CA GLU A 116 2.33 8.87 17.33
C GLU A 116 3.57 8.26 16.68
N ALA A 117 3.60 6.94 16.51
CA ALA A 117 4.71 6.25 15.84
C ALA A 117 4.87 6.67 14.37
N ILE A 118 3.76 6.88 13.65
CA ILE A 118 3.77 7.40 12.28
C ILE A 118 4.32 8.84 12.26
N ALA A 119 3.92 9.69 13.20
CA ALA A 119 4.40 11.06 13.29
C ALA A 119 5.92 11.12 13.56
N GLU A 120 6.42 10.27 14.46
CA GLU A 120 7.86 10.15 14.74
C GLU A 120 8.63 9.66 13.52
N ALA A 121 8.14 8.62 12.84
CA ALA A 121 8.75 8.12 11.61
C ALA A 121 8.76 9.17 10.50
N LYS A 122 7.67 9.94 10.34
CA LYS A 122 7.60 11.06 9.39
C LYS A 122 8.66 12.10 9.70
N LYS A 123 8.84 12.46 10.97
CA LYS A 123 9.87 13.42 11.38
C LYS A 123 11.28 12.96 11.03
N VAL A 124 11.65 11.72 11.39
CA VAL A 124 12.97 11.14 11.08
C VAL A 124 13.22 11.12 9.57
N TYR A 125 12.18 10.80 8.79
CA TYR A 125 12.26 10.80 7.34
C TYR A 125 12.49 12.22 6.79
N LEU A 126 11.74 13.22 7.25
CA LEU A 126 11.94 14.61 6.86
C LEU A 126 13.33 15.13 7.23
N ASP A 127 13.84 14.81 8.42
CA ASP A 127 15.20 15.17 8.85
C ASP A 127 16.26 14.57 7.89
N SER A 128 16.07 13.33 7.48
CA SER A 128 16.96 12.64 6.52
C SER A 128 16.90 13.26 5.12
N LEU A 129 15.72 13.73 4.68
CA LEU A 129 15.57 14.44 3.42
C LEU A 129 16.31 15.78 3.42
N VAL A 130 16.18 16.54 4.52
CA VAL A 130 16.91 17.81 4.68
C VAL A 130 18.42 17.56 4.60
N ALA A 131 18.92 16.51 5.26
CA ALA A 131 20.33 16.15 5.18
C ALA A 131 20.78 15.80 3.75
N HIS A 132 19.96 15.06 2.99
CA HIS A 132 20.26 14.75 1.59
C HIS A 132 20.36 16.01 0.71
N TYR A 133 19.38 16.92 0.81
CA TYR A 133 19.43 18.18 0.06
C TYR A 133 20.60 19.06 0.45
N ARG A 134 20.94 19.11 1.74
CA ARG A 134 22.11 19.82 2.24
C ARG A 134 23.40 19.27 1.62
N LEU A 135 23.60 17.96 1.65
CA LEU A 135 24.78 17.31 1.05
C LEU A 135 24.86 17.55 -0.46
N LYS A 136 23.72 17.52 -1.16
CA LYS A 136 23.65 17.85 -2.59
C LYS A 136 24.15 19.27 -2.87
N ASN A 137 23.74 20.23 -2.05
CA ASN A 137 24.17 21.62 -2.18
C ASN A 137 25.66 21.77 -1.83
N GLU A 138 26.11 21.20 -0.72
CA GLU A 138 27.52 21.24 -0.30
C GLU A 138 28.44 20.64 -1.38
N ILE A 139 28.06 19.54 -2.03
CA ILE A 139 28.84 18.97 -3.14
C ILE A 139 28.86 19.90 -4.35
N ASN A 140 27.73 20.51 -4.71
CA ASN A 140 27.68 21.45 -5.83
C ASN A 140 28.56 22.68 -5.57
N GLU A 141 28.55 23.20 -4.34
CA GLU A 141 29.41 24.31 -3.91
C GLU A 141 30.89 23.92 -4.01
N VAL A 142 31.29 22.79 -3.44
CA VAL A 142 32.67 22.30 -3.51
C VAL A 142 33.11 22.06 -4.97
N VAL A 143 32.24 21.49 -5.81
CA VAL A 143 32.52 21.29 -7.24
C VAL A 143 32.68 22.63 -7.95
N SER A 144 31.85 23.62 -7.64
CA SER A 144 31.96 24.97 -8.20
C SER A 144 33.29 25.61 -7.80
N GLU A 145 33.59 25.67 -6.50
CA GLU A 145 34.83 26.26 -5.98
C GLU A 145 36.09 25.56 -6.51
N ALA A 146 36.06 24.23 -6.58
CA ALA A 146 37.16 23.45 -7.14
C ALA A 146 37.37 23.76 -8.64
N ASN A 147 36.29 23.87 -9.41
CA ASN A 147 36.39 24.19 -10.84
C ASN A 147 36.82 25.64 -11.09
N ASP A 148 36.37 26.59 -10.26
CA ASP A 148 36.83 27.99 -10.32
C ASP A 148 38.34 28.07 -10.02
N THR A 149 38.80 27.38 -8.97
CA THR A 149 40.22 27.30 -8.61
C THR A 149 41.03 26.61 -9.71
N LEU A 150 40.54 25.49 -10.27
CA LEU A 150 41.19 24.81 -11.39
C LEU A 150 41.26 25.69 -12.63
N SER A 151 40.23 26.48 -12.92
CA SER A 151 40.22 27.45 -14.01
C SER A 151 41.36 28.46 -13.85
N GLU A 152 41.52 29.04 -12.65
CA GLU A 152 42.62 29.97 -12.34
C GLU A 152 44.00 29.31 -12.48
N LEU A 153 44.20 28.14 -11.88
CA LEU A 153 45.47 27.40 -11.92
C LEU A 153 45.85 26.93 -13.33
N THR A 154 44.87 26.68 -14.19
CA THR A 154 45.09 26.22 -15.55
C THR A 154 45.17 27.36 -16.58
N GLN A 155 44.97 28.63 -16.19
CA GLN A 155 45.17 29.77 -17.10
C GLN A 155 46.59 29.81 -17.71
N PRO A 156 47.69 29.63 -16.94
CA PRO A 156 49.03 29.63 -17.51
C PRO A 156 49.25 28.47 -18.49
N ILE A 157 48.67 27.30 -18.19
CA ILE A 157 48.68 26.13 -19.07
C ILE A 157 47.98 26.45 -20.39
N GLY A 158 46.83 27.12 -20.34
CA GLY A 158 46.12 27.60 -21.53
C GLY A 158 46.97 28.56 -22.38
N ARG A 159 47.62 29.54 -21.75
CA ARG A 159 48.52 30.47 -22.45
C ARG A 159 49.69 29.76 -23.12
N GLU A 160 50.26 28.74 -22.47
CA GLU A 160 51.36 27.96 -23.03
C GLU A 160 50.89 27.07 -24.20
N ALA A 161 49.73 26.44 -24.07
CA ALA A 161 49.10 25.70 -25.17
C ALA A 161 48.84 26.61 -26.38
N ASP A 162 48.38 27.85 -26.17
CA ASP A 162 48.17 28.82 -27.25
C ASP A 162 49.49 29.25 -27.92
N LYS A 163 50.58 29.38 -27.18
CA LYS A 163 51.91 29.61 -27.79
C LYS A 163 52.35 28.43 -28.64
N LEU A 164 52.17 27.20 -28.15
CA LEU A 164 52.50 25.99 -28.90
C LEU A 164 51.64 25.87 -30.17
N ARG A 165 50.36 26.26 -30.11
CA ARG A 165 49.48 26.34 -31.29
C ARG A 165 50.00 27.32 -32.34
N ARG A 166 50.44 28.51 -31.94
CA ARG A 166 51.04 29.47 -32.88
C ARG A 166 52.29 28.90 -33.54
N LYS A 167 53.16 28.25 -32.78
CA LYS A 167 54.33 27.54 -33.33
C LYS A 167 53.92 26.43 -34.30
N ALA A 168 52.89 25.64 -33.97
CA ALA A 168 52.39 24.60 -34.87
C ALA A 168 51.83 25.19 -36.17
N GLN A 169 51.16 26.34 -36.09
CA GLN A 169 50.67 27.08 -37.27
C GLN A 169 51.82 27.66 -38.12
N GLU A 170 52.90 28.14 -37.49
CA GLU A 170 54.10 28.59 -38.18
C GLU A 170 54.76 27.41 -38.94
N VAL A 171 54.90 26.25 -38.29
CA VAL A 171 55.39 25.01 -38.92
C VAL A 171 54.47 24.58 -40.07
N ASP A 172 53.15 24.69 -39.92
CA ASP A 172 52.19 24.43 -41.00
C ASP A 172 52.37 25.36 -42.21
N LEU A 173 52.64 26.65 -41.97
CA LEU A 173 52.92 27.61 -43.03
C LEU A 173 54.25 27.31 -43.73
N GLU A 174 55.26 26.86 -42.99
CA GLU A 174 56.55 26.45 -43.57
C GLU A 174 56.41 25.19 -44.43
N LEU A 175 55.68 24.18 -43.93
CA LEU A 175 55.32 22.99 -44.70
C LEU A 175 54.56 23.36 -45.98
N TYR A 176 53.59 24.28 -45.89
CA TYR A 176 52.85 24.77 -47.05
C TYR A 176 53.74 25.49 -48.07
N ARG A 177 54.71 26.30 -47.62
CA ARG A 177 55.67 26.98 -48.50
C ARG A 177 56.66 26.03 -49.18
N LEU A 178 56.99 24.92 -48.53
CA LEU A 178 57.82 23.86 -49.08
C LEU A 178 57.01 22.88 -49.96
N ALA A 179 55.68 22.98 -49.93
CA ALA A 179 54.83 22.16 -50.79
C ALA A 179 55.05 22.56 -52.26
N PRO A 180 55.24 21.57 -53.17
CA PRO A 180 55.48 21.86 -54.58
C PRO A 180 54.25 22.55 -55.19
N ASP A 181 54.48 23.57 -56.00
CA ASP A 181 53.49 24.38 -56.74
C ASP A 181 52.71 23.62 -57.83
N GLY A 182 52.75 22.28 -57.79
CA GLY A 182 52.14 21.40 -58.78
C GLY A 182 52.89 21.34 -60.12
N SER A 183 54.04 22.03 -60.27
CA SER A 183 54.73 22.18 -61.55
C SER A 183 56.10 21.48 -61.66
N VAL A 184 56.38 20.43 -60.87
CA VAL A 184 57.69 19.74 -60.94
C VAL A 184 57.63 18.41 -61.69
N SER A 185 58.29 18.42 -62.85
CA SER A 185 58.83 17.29 -63.63
C SER A 185 59.22 16.05 -62.80
N MET A 186 58.76 14.88 -63.25
CA MET A 186 58.97 13.50 -62.75
C MET A 186 60.44 13.01 -62.72
N GLY A 187 61.41 13.86 -62.39
CA GLY A 187 62.82 13.48 -62.36
C GLY A 187 63.75 14.36 -61.51
N GLY A 188 63.24 15.41 -60.86
CA GLY A 188 64.02 16.21 -59.91
C GLY A 188 64.01 15.56 -58.54
N GLY A 189 65.15 15.04 -58.06
CA GLY A 189 65.28 14.59 -56.67
C GLY A 189 64.87 15.72 -55.73
N ARG A 190 63.89 15.46 -54.85
CA ARG A 190 63.40 16.43 -53.86
C ARG A 190 64.52 16.71 -52.85
N SER A 191 65.33 17.73 -53.09
CA SER A 191 66.45 18.13 -52.21
C SER A 191 66.00 18.47 -50.79
N ASP A 192 64.72 18.75 -50.60
CA ASP A 192 64.17 19.33 -49.37
C ASP A 192 63.24 18.37 -48.61
N GLN A 193 63.14 17.10 -49.03
CA GLN A 193 62.25 16.11 -48.38
C GLN A 193 62.61 15.88 -46.91
N TRP A 194 63.90 15.79 -46.57
CA TRP A 194 64.36 15.65 -45.19
C TRP A 194 63.89 16.80 -44.28
N LYS A 195 63.75 18.02 -44.85
CA LYS A 195 63.28 19.20 -44.13
C LYS A 195 61.76 19.18 -43.93
N ILE A 196 61.03 18.63 -44.89
CA ILE A 196 59.58 18.37 -44.76
C ILE A 196 59.36 17.35 -43.64
N ASP A 197 60.10 16.24 -43.64
CA ASP A 197 59.98 15.18 -42.63
C ASP A 197 60.30 15.72 -41.22
N GLU A 198 61.34 16.55 -41.08
CA GLU A 198 61.71 17.20 -39.81
C GLU A 198 60.58 18.14 -39.31
N LEU A 199 59.98 18.93 -40.19
CA LEU A 199 58.88 19.84 -39.83
C LEU A 199 57.60 19.06 -39.46
N GLU A 200 57.31 17.94 -40.12
CA GLU A 200 56.18 17.07 -39.76
C GLU A 200 56.37 16.45 -38.36
N GLU A 201 57.58 16.00 -38.02
CA GLU A 201 57.91 15.49 -36.69
C GLU A 201 57.76 16.59 -35.61
N GLN A 202 58.30 17.79 -35.88
CA GLN A 202 58.14 18.93 -34.98
C GLN A 202 56.67 19.30 -34.76
N LYS A 203 55.85 19.26 -35.82
CA LYS A 203 54.40 19.49 -35.72
C LYS A 203 53.72 18.43 -34.85
N ALA A 204 54.03 17.16 -35.04
CA ALA A 204 53.46 16.06 -34.25
C ALA A 204 53.80 16.23 -32.75
N ASP A 205 55.05 16.57 -32.44
CA ASP A 205 55.53 16.85 -31.09
C ASP A 205 54.81 18.04 -30.43
N LEU A 206 54.58 19.12 -31.19
CA LEU A 206 53.84 20.28 -30.71
C LEU A 206 52.39 19.92 -30.37
N TRP A 207 51.70 19.17 -31.23
CA TRP A 207 50.32 18.71 -30.96
C TRP A 207 50.23 17.74 -29.79
N ALA A 208 51.18 16.81 -29.66
CA ALA A 208 51.26 15.92 -28.50
C ALA A 208 51.40 16.69 -27.18
N ARG A 209 52.24 17.73 -27.17
CA ARG A 209 52.38 18.63 -26.00
C ARG A 209 51.12 19.45 -25.73
N ILE A 210 50.44 19.95 -26.77
CA ILE A 210 49.16 20.66 -26.63
C ILE A 210 48.13 19.74 -25.97
N HIS A 211 47.92 18.53 -26.48
CA HIS A 211 46.95 17.59 -25.92
C HIS A 211 47.27 17.21 -24.47
N LYS A 212 48.55 17.02 -24.15
CA LYS A 212 48.98 16.79 -22.76
C LYS A 212 48.62 17.96 -21.85
N LEU A 213 48.82 19.20 -22.30
CA LEU A 213 48.49 20.41 -21.54
C LEU A 213 46.97 20.57 -21.37
N GLU A 214 46.19 20.31 -22.40
CA GLU A 214 44.73 20.39 -22.34
C GLU A 214 44.10 19.33 -21.44
N GLY A 215 44.73 18.16 -21.31
CA GLY A 215 44.30 17.12 -20.37
C GLY A 215 44.28 17.59 -18.92
N TYR A 216 45.11 18.56 -18.53
CA TYR A 216 45.10 19.13 -17.17
C TYR A 216 43.94 20.10 -16.90
N LYS A 217 43.16 20.48 -17.93
CA LYS A 217 42.03 21.41 -17.83
C LYS A 217 40.67 20.72 -17.58
N ALA A 218 40.68 19.42 -17.27
CA ALA A 218 39.44 18.68 -17.04
C ALA A 218 38.74 19.16 -15.76
N ASN A 219 37.43 19.43 -15.87
CA ASN A 219 36.61 19.79 -14.72
C ASN A 219 36.31 18.57 -13.84
N ILE A 220 36.14 18.81 -12.54
CA ILE A 220 35.66 17.80 -11.60
C ILE A 220 34.14 17.75 -11.66
N GLY A 221 33.59 16.54 -11.67
CA GLY A 221 32.16 16.28 -11.53
C GLY A 221 31.82 15.75 -10.14
N GLY A 222 30.64 16.08 -9.64
CA GLY A 222 30.07 15.53 -8.41
C GLY A 222 28.55 15.61 -8.50
N HIS A 223 27.91 14.55 -8.97
CA HIS A 223 26.46 14.49 -9.07
C HIS A 223 25.90 13.49 -8.04
N ILE A 224 25.04 13.99 -7.16
CA ILE A 224 24.18 13.13 -6.33
C ILE A 224 22.85 12.93 -7.07
N PRO A 225 22.47 11.68 -7.42
CA PRO A 225 21.19 11.38 -8.04
C PRO A 225 20.01 11.82 -7.18
N GLU A 226 18.88 12.13 -7.81
CA GLU A 226 17.66 12.44 -7.07
C GLU A 226 17.11 11.19 -6.37
N LEU A 227 16.50 11.37 -5.19
CA LEU A 227 15.87 10.26 -4.45
C LEU A 227 14.79 9.55 -5.28
N SER A 228 14.11 10.27 -6.19
CA SER A 228 13.15 9.74 -7.16
C SER A 228 13.74 8.70 -8.14
N SER A 229 15.07 8.70 -8.31
CA SER A 229 15.78 7.77 -9.19
C SER A 229 16.02 6.40 -8.54
N HIS A 230 15.90 6.29 -7.22
CA HIS A 230 16.12 5.05 -6.49
C HIS A 230 14.88 4.15 -6.54
N ARG A 231 15.08 2.92 -7.04
CA ARG A 231 14.04 1.91 -7.22
C ARG A 231 14.35 0.65 -6.43
N ASN A 232 13.31 -0.05 -5.97
CA ASN A 232 13.46 -1.36 -5.34
C ASN A 232 13.71 -2.46 -6.38
N GLY A 233 13.90 -3.70 -5.93
CA GLY A 233 14.08 -4.88 -6.79
C GLY A 233 12.93 -5.14 -7.78
N ASP A 234 11.77 -4.53 -7.56
CA ASP A 234 10.58 -4.61 -8.43
C ASP A 234 10.37 -3.34 -9.29
N TYR A 235 11.41 -2.51 -9.44
CA TYR A 235 11.40 -1.25 -10.20
C TYR A 235 10.42 -0.17 -9.70
N LYS A 236 9.85 -0.31 -8.51
CA LYS A 236 9.02 0.71 -7.87
C LYS A 236 9.89 1.73 -7.16
N GLN A 237 9.50 3.01 -7.19
CA GLN A 237 10.17 4.05 -6.43
C GLN A 237 10.08 3.74 -4.93
N ILE A 238 11.22 3.84 -4.25
CA ILE A 238 11.33 3.50 -2.81
C ILE A 238 10.85 4.67 -1.95
N TYR A 239 11.15 5.90 -2.39
CA TYR A 239 10.84 7.11 -1.66
C TYR A 239 9.53 7.70 -2.19
N PHE A 240 8.43 7.43 -1.50
CA PHE A 240 7.10 7.98 -1.77
C PHE A 240 6.93 9.32 -1.07
N ILE A 241 6.97 10.45 -1.79
CA ILE A 241 6.30 11.69 -1.36
C ILE A 241 5.87 12.49 -2.59
N ALA A 242 4.73 13.18 -2.49
CA ALA A 242 4.45 14.36 -3.31
C ALA A 242 5.59 15.39 -3.18
N ASP A 243 6.10 15.85 -4.31
CA ASP A 243 7.23 16.77 -4.45
C ASP A 243 7.08 18.05 -3.59
N ASP A 244 5.83 18.44 -3.31
CA ASP A 244 5.45 19.62 -2.55
C ASP A 244 5.83 19.53 -1.05
N GLU A 245 5.61 18.38 -0.40
CA GLU A 245 5.98 18.18 1.02
C GLU A 245 7.51 18.13 1.20
N GLN A 246 8.26 17.67 0.18
CA GLN A 246 9.72 17.63 0.20
C GLN A 246 10.32 19.05 0.14
N LYS A 247 9.82 19.88 -0.77
CA LYS A 247 10.28 21.26 -0.93
C LYS A 247 9.91 22.11 0.28
N ASP A 248 8.72 21.94 0.85
CA ASP A 248 8.29 22.71 2.02
C ASP A 248 9.13 22.39 3.26
N ALA A 249 9.42 21.10 3.52
CA ALA A 249 10.30 20.71 4.63
C ALA A 249 11.75 21.21 4.45
N ALA A 250 12.26 21.20 3.21
CA ALA A 250 13.61 21.66 2.90
C ALA A 250 13.77 23.20 2.98
N THR A 251 12.71 23.96 2.66
CA THR A 251 12.76 25.45 2.63
C THR A 251 12.28 26.10 3.92
N LYS A 252 11.27 25.54 4.59
CA LYS A 252 10.66 26.14 5.79
C LYS A 252 11.03 25.42 7.09
N GLY A 253 11.71 24.27 7.00
CA GLY A 253 11.95 23.39 8.13
C GLY A 253 10.71 22.55 8.48
N ILE A 254 10.89 21.58 9.38
CA ILE A 254 9.80 20.69 9.80
C ILE A 254 8.86 21.46 10.74
N LEU A 255 7.72 21.92 10.21
CA LEU A 255 6.63 22.43 11.05
C LEU A 255 6.02 21.25 11.83
N LYS A 256 5.92 21.44 13.16
CA LYS A 256 5.40 20.48 14.14
C LYS A 256 4.02 19.94 13.79
#